data_AF-A0A950DIN9-F1
#
_entry.id   AF-A0A950DIN9-F1
#
_cell.length_a   1.000
_cell.length_b   1.000
_cell.length_c   1.000
_cell.angle_alpha   90.00
_cell.angle_beta   90.00
_cell.angle_gamma   90.00
#
_symmetry.space_group_name_H-M   'P 1'
#
loop_
_entity.id
_entity.type
_entity.pdbx_description
1 polymer ?
#
loop_
_entity_poly.entity_id
_entity_poly.type
_entity_poly.pdbx_seq_one_letter_code
_entity_poly.pdbx_strand_id
1 'polypeptide(L)'
;MKQTLAMGARFTIIVALAAIIGATAARAQLPPMGLPLNTTLVIAKPAPDELYGNKQVITLGVGTKEYKFLLTDAYVDDPGGRIQWPDIWQQVRVHQPNFVMQGPNVSMIEHLNPGDQVTVKGMYAPLDRTFEVMFIQPGKGEFQPKKTY
;
A
#
# COMPACT_ATOMS: atom_id res chain seq x y z
N MET A 1 -25.67 -67.02 4.24
CA MET A 1 -26.02 -66.41 5.54
C MET A 1 -24.86 -66.62 6.51
N LYS A 2 -24.26 -65.53 6.99
CA LYS A 2 -23.78 -65.27 8.37
C LYS A 2 -22.71 -64.17 8.31
N GLN A 3 -23.17 -62.96 8.62
CA GLN A 3 -22.35 -61.84 9.09
C GLN A 3 -22.02 -62.05 10.57
N THR A 4 -20.79 -61.71 10.97
CA THR A 4 -20.42 -61.24 12.32
C THR A 4 -18.99 -60.70 12.24
N LEU A 5 -18.78 -59.40 12.02
CA LEU A 5 -18.63 -58.29 12.99
C LEU A 5 -17.41 -58.36 13.93
N ALA A 6 -16.52 -57.40 13.66
CA ALA A 6 -15.74 -56.57 14.59
C ALA A 6 -14.59 -57.17 15.39
N MET A 7 -13.38 -56.63 15.16
CA MET A 7 -12.56 -56.07 16.24
C MET A 7 -11.36 -55.28 15.69
N GLY A 8 -11.21 -54.03 16.14
CA GLY A 8 -9.90 -53.42 16.32
C GLY A 8 -9.39 -52.45 15.24
N ALA A 9 -10.17 -51.45 14.86
CA ALA A 9 -9.63 -50.26 14.18
C ALA A 9 -8.72 -49.49 15.16
N ARG A 10 -7.40 -49.71 15.08
CA ARG A 10 -6.39 -48.93 15.80
C ARG A 10 -6.28 -47.54 15.16
N PHE A 11 -6.99 -46.57 15.72
CA PHE A 11 -6.79 -45.15 15.43
C PHE A 11 -5.37 -44.75 15.83
N THR A 12 -4.50 -44.58 14.84
CA THR A 12 -3.19 -43.98 15.04
C THR A 12 -3.32 -42.50 14.64
N ILE A 13 -3.47 -41.64 15.64
CA ILE A 13 -3.43 -40.19 15.46
C ILE A 13 -1.97 -39.82 15.23
N ILE A 14 -1.58 -39.55 13.98
CA ILE A 14 -0.29 -38.91 13.69
C ILE A 14 -0.50 -37.41 13.82
N VAL A 15 -0.09 -36.85 14.96
CA VAL A 15 0.05 -35.41 15.14
C VAL A 15 1.28 -34.97 14.34
N ALA A 16 1.07 -34.43 13.14
CA ALA A 16 2.13 -33.76 12.39
C ALA A 16 2.39 -32.39 13.02
N LEU A 17 3.40 -32.36 13.89
CA LEU A 17 3.96 -31.16 14.50
C LEU A 17 4.70 -30.35 13.42
N ALA A 18 3.99 -29.50 12.67
CA ALA A 18 4.62 -28.54 11.75
C ALA A 18 5.14 -27.34 12.55
N ALA A 19 6.33 -27.51 13.12
CA ALA A 19 7.10 -26.45 13.71
C ALA A 19 7.78 -25.61 12.60
N ILE A 20 7.49 -24.31 12.65
CA ILE A 20 8.43 -23.21 12.38
C ILE A 20 8.89 -23.06 10.93
N ILE A 21 8.19 -22.20 10.19
CA ILE A 21 8.89 -21.22 9.34
C ILE A 21 8.51 -19.85 9.89
N GLY A 22 9.43 -19.29 10.67
CA GLY A 22 9.36 -17.92 11.13
C GLY A 22 9.40 -16.97 9.93
N ALA A 23 8.24 -16.49 9.52
CA ALA A 23 8.15 -15.10 9.13
C ALA A 23 8.10 -14.30 10.44
N THR A 24 9.26 -13.99 10.99
CA THR A 24 9.38 -12.73 11.74
C THR A 24 9.00 -11.66 10.74
N ALA A 25 7.70 -11.34 10.66
CA ALA A 25 7.28 -10.04 10.22
C ALA A 25 8.02 -9.11 11.16
N ALA A 26 9.13 -8.54 10.68
CA ALA A 26 9.70 -7.35 11.25
C ALA A 26 8.52 -6.38 11.26
N ARG A 27 7.86 -6.29 12.42
CA ARG A 27 6.83 -5.30 12.65
C ARG A 27 7.59 -4.01 12.50
N ALA A 28 7.42 -3.34 11.36
CA ALA A 28 7.89 -1.99 11.17
C ALA A 28 7.45 -1.22 12.41
N GLN A 29 8.42 -0.91 13.26
CA GLN A 29 8.23 -0.09 14.44
C GLN A 29 8.09 1.33 13.94
N LEU A 30 6.94 1.64 13.32
CA LEU A 30 6.56 3.01 13.07
C LEU A 30 6.48 3.68 14.44
N PRO A 31 7.25 4.74 14.70
CA PRO A 31 7.20 5.40 16.00
C PRO A 31 5.76 5.88 16.25
N PRO A 32 5.23 5.64 17.46
CA PRO A 32 3.97 6.25 17.86
C PRO A 32 4.22 7.76 17.92
N MET A 33 3.41 8.55 17.21
CA MET A 33 3.55 10.00 16.96
C MET A 33 4.38 10.31 15.69
N GLY A 34 3.78 10.64 14.54
CA GLY A 34 2.70 11.62 14.35
C GLY A 34 3.17 12.83 13.53
N LEU A 35 4.46 12.88 13.14
CA LEU A 35 4.95 13.90 12.21
C LEU A 35 4.59 13.53 10.78
N PRO A 36 4.06 14.47 9.99
CA PRO A 36 3.83 14.26 8.58
C PRO A 36 5.14 13.94 7.84
N LEU A 37 5.08 12.95 6.95
CA LEU A 37 6.21 12.46 6.17
C LEU A 37 6.12 12.99 4.75
N ASN A 38 7.14 13.70 4.31
CA ASN A 38 7.24 14.11 2.90
C ASN A 38 7.30 12.85 2.03
N THR A 39 6.25 12.63 1.25
CA THR A 39 6.03 11.41 0.48
C THR A 39 5.67 11.79 -0.94
N THR A 40 6.19 11.03 -1.89
CA THR A 40 5.85 11.15 -3.31
C THR A 40 5.20 9.86 -3.78
N LEU A 41 4.07 9.99 -4.48
CA LEU A 41 3.37 8.91 -5.16
C LEU A 41 3.38 9.18 -6.66
N VAL A 42 3.71 8.19 -7.47
CA VAL A 42 3.53 8.26 -8.92
C VAL A 42 2.41 7.31 -9.31
N ILE A 43 1.29 7.89 -9.70
CA ILE A 43 0.04 7.16 -9.93
C ILE A 43 -0.39 7.29 -11.38
N ALA A 44 -1.01 6.24 -11.92
CA ALA A 44 -1.62 6.25 -13.24
C ALA A 44 -3.08 5.83 -13.13
N LYS A 45 -3.96 6.54 -13.84
CA LYS A 45 -5.34 6.11 -13.99
C LYS A 45 -5.35 4.93 -14.96
N PRO A 46 -5.86 3.76 -14.57
CA PRO A 46 -5.86 2.58 -15.42
C PRO A 46 -6.63 2.85 -16.71
N ALA A 47 -6.11 2.36 -17.84
CA ALA A 47 -6.87 2.36 -19.09
C ALA A 47 -8.09 1.41 -18.98
N PRO A 48 -9.17 1.58 -19.77
CA PRO A 48 -10.39 0.78 -19.62
C PRO A 48 -10.16 -0.74 -19.73
N ASP A 49 -9.18 -1.15 -20.54
CA ASP A 49 -8.82 -2.54 -20.79
C ASP A 49 -7.58 -3.00 -20.01
N GLU A 50 -7.04 -2.15 -19.12
CA GLU A 50 -5.85 -2.47 -18.37
C GLU A 50 -6.16 -3.38 -17.18
N LEU A 51 -5.73 -4.64 -17.29
CA LEU A 51 -5.77 -5.57 -16.18
C LEU A 51 -4.67 -5.23 -15.16
N TYR A 52 -5.06 -5.10 -13.90
CA TYR A 52 -4.15 -4.73 -12.81
C TYR A 52 -3.04 -5.76 -12.55
N GLY A 53 -3.20 -7.02 -12.96
CA GLY A 53 -2.15 -8.05 -12.95
C GLY A 53 -1.32 -8.07 -11.65
N ASN A 54 0.01 -8.01 -11.80
CA ASN A 54 0.98 -7.91 -10.70
C ASN A 54 1.31 -6.47 -10.29
N LYS A 55 0.57 -5.47 -10.80
CA LYS A 55 0.81 -4.06 -10.50
C LYS A 55 0.22 -3.72 -9.14
N GLN A 56 0.91 -2.87 -8.39
CA GLN A 56 0.39 -2.38 -7.12
C GLN A 56 -0.76 -1.41 -7.38
N VAL A 57 -1.93 -1.72 -6.83
CA VAL A 57 -3.12 -0.86 -6.90
C VAL A 57 -3.27 -0.13 -5.59
N ILE A 58 -3.55 1.17 -5.66
CA ILE A 58 -3.90 1.97 -4.49
C ILE A 58 -5.27 2.59 -4.68
N THR A 59 -5.97 2.77 -3.57
CA THR A 59 -7.23 3.51 -3.51
C THR A 59 -7.01 4.83 -2.80
N LEU A 60 -7.40 5.93 -3.44
CA LEU A 60 -7.29 7.28 -2.94
C LEU A 60 -8.69 7.83 -2.67
N GLY A 61 -8.92 8.27 -1.44
CA GLY A 61 -10.12 9.03 -1.08
C GLY A 61 -9.92 10.49 -1.44
N VAL A 62 -10.81 11.07 -2.25
CA VAL A 62 -10.83 12.50 -2.59
C VAL A 62 -12.22 13.02 -2.29
N GLY A 63 -12.32 13.91 -1.30
CA GLY A 63 -13.62 14.37 -0.80
C GLY A 63 -14.48 13.20 -0.29
N THR A 64 -15.63 12.96 -0.93
CA THR A 64 -16.55 11.86 -0.58
C THR A 64 -16.42 10.64 -1.49
N LYS A 65 -15.46 10.65 -2.43
CA LYS A 65 -15.30 9.61 -3.45
C LYS A 65 -14.00 8.84 -3.28
N GLU A 66 -14.02 7.59 -3.71
CA GLU A 66 -12.83 6.73 -3.75
C GLU A 66 -12.46 6.45 -5.20
N TYR A 67 -11.16 6.53 -5.50
CA TYR A 67 -10.61 6.33 -6.83
C TYR A 67 -9.50 5.29 -6.78
N LYS A 68 -9.46 4.38 -7.75
CA LYS A 68 -8.41 3.38 -7.89
C LYS A 68 -7.37 3.82 -8.90
N PHE A 69 -6.10 3.65 -8.54
CA PHE A 69 -4.97 3.97 -9.37
C PHE A 69 -3.92 2.87 -9.35
N LEU A 70 -3.17 2.78 -10.44
CA LEU A 70 -1.93 2.04 -10.48
C LEU A 70 -0.85 2.86 -9.80
N LEU A 71 -0.19 2.29 -8.79
CA LEU A 71 1.02 2.87 -8.23
C LEU A 71 2.22 2.37 -9.04
N THR A 72 2.84 3.32 -9.74
CA THR A 72 3.99 3.05 -10.60
C THR A 72 5.32 3.26 -9.88
N ASP A 73 5.35 4.14 -8.87
CA ASP A 73 6.52 4.45 -8.06
C ASP A 73 6.08 5.17 -6.78
N ALA A 74 6.89 5.09 -5.72
CA ALA A 74 6.70 5.89 -4.52
C ALA A 74 7.94 5.89 -3.62
N TYR A 75 8.14 7.00 -2.91
CA TYR A 75 9.28 7.18 -2.01
C TYR A 75 8.97 8.21 -0.92
N VAL A 76 9.79 8.16 0.14
CA VAL A 76 9.73 9.06 1.29
C VAL A 76 10.98 9.92 1.28
N ASP A 77 10.80 11.24 1.31
CA ASP A 77 11.88 12.21 1.47
C ASP A 77 12.21 12.34 2.97
N ASP A 78 12.77 11.28 3.57
CA ASP A 78 13.27 11.28 4.95
C ASP A 78 14.81 11.47 4.94
N PRO A 79 15.32 12.64 5.36
CA PRO A 79 16.77 12.88 5.46
C PRO A 79 17.50 11.87 6.36
N GLY A 80 16.80 11.28 7.33
CA GLY A 80 17.37 10.26 8.22
C GLY A 80 17.32 8.84 7.66
N GLY A 81 16.63 8.62 6.54
CA GLY A 81 16.47 7.30 5.90
C GLY A 81 15.83 6.22 6.78
N ARG A 82 15.18 6.60 7.88
CA ARG A 82 14.60 5.69 8.88
C ARG A 82 13.27 5.14 8.43
N ILE A 83 12.50 5.93 7.68
CA ILE A 83 11.20 5.52 7.14
C ILE A 83 11.29 5.47 5.62
N GLN A 84 10.87 4.35 5.04
CA GLN A 84 10.88 4.13 3.61
C GLN A 84 9.48 3.81 3.10
N TRP A 85 9.30 3.87 1.78
CA TRP A 85 8.01 3.59 1.17
C TRP A 85 7.40 2.22 1.57
N PRO A 86 8.16 1.11 1.62
CA PRO A 86 7.61 -0.17 2.06
C PRO A 86 6.97 -0.11 3.45
N ASP A 87 7.49 0.70 4.37
CA ASP A 87 6.94 0.86 5.72
C ASP A 87 5.56 1.53 5.69
N ILE A 88 5.43 2.63 4.94
CA ILE A 88 4.15 3.31 4.71
C ILE A 88 3.17 2.34 4.05
N TRP A 89 3.62 1.59 3.04
CA TRP A 89 2.74 0.65 2.34
C TRP A 89 2.19 -0.44 3.26
N GLN A 90 3.01 -1.03 4.14
CA GLN A 90 2.54 -2.03 5.11
C GLN A 90 1.46 -1.46 6.04
N GLN A 91 1.55 -0.18 6.38
CA GLN A 91 0.56 0.50 7.19
C GLN A 91 -0.76 0.71 6.43
N VAL A 92 -0.71 1.21 5.20
CA VAL A 92 -1.94 1.65 4.50
C VAL A 92 -2.64 0.55 3.70
N ARG A 93 -1.95 -0.53 3.32
CA ARG A 93 -2.47 -1.56 2.39
C ARG A 93 -3.74 -2.25 2.86
N VAL A 94 -4.01 -2.25 4.16
CA VAL A 94 -5.19 -2.90 4.77
C VAL A 94 -6.43 -1.99 4.79
N HIS A 95 -6.28 -0.73 4.40
CA HIS A 95 -7.34 0.27 4.45
C HIS A 95 -7.93 0.57 3.07
N GLN A 96 -9.21 0.96 3.05
CA GLN A 96 -9.91 1.49 1.90
C GLN A 96 -10.62 2.78 2.34
N PRO A 97 -10.23 3.96 1.82
CA PRO A 97 -9.09 4.17 0.93
C PRO A 97 -7.74 3.92 1.65
N ASN A 98 -6.67 3.65 0.89
CA ASN A 98 -5.32 3.55 1.45
C ASN A 98 -4.87 4.91 2.00
N PHE A 99 -5.16 5.99 1.25
CA PHE A 99 -4.85 7.36 1.62
C PHE A 99 -6.08 8.25 1.48
N VAL A 100 -6.25 9.19 2.40
CA VAL A 100 -7.25 10.26 2.32
C VAL A 100 -6.55 11.51 1.80
N MET A 101 -6.81 11.90 0.56
CA MET A 101 -6.16 13.06 -0.05
C MET A 101 -6.89 14.35 0.32
N GLN A 102 -6.13 15.36 0.70
CA GLN A 102 -6.63 16.72 0.94
C GLN A 102 -5.59 17.75 0.49
N GLY A 103 -5.99 19.02 0.46
CA GLY A 103 -5.11 20.12 0.08
C GLY A 103 -5.45 20.72 -1.29
N PRO A 104 -4.59 21.61 -1.82
CA PRO A 104 -4.79 22.23 -3.12
C PRO A 104 -4.77 21.19 -4.26
N ASN A 105 -5.53 21.48 -5.32
CA ASN A 105 -5.49 20.76 -6.60
C ASN A 105 -5.86 19.26 -6.55
N VAL A 106 -6.34 18.72 -5.43
CA VAL A 106 -6.76 17.31 -5.36
C VAL A 106 -7.87 16.99 -6.37
N SER A 107 -8.69 17.98 -6.75
CA SER A 107 -9.67 17.86 -7.83
C SER A 107 -9.05 17.46 -9.17
N MET A 108 -7.77 17.76 -9.42
CA MET A 108 -7.08 17.28 -10.64
C MET A 108 -7.02 15.75 -10.72
N ILE A 109 -6.91 15.07 -9.57
CA ILE A 109 -6.91 13.61 -9.49
C ILE A 109 -8.24 13.01 -9.96
N GLU A 110 -9.35 13.69 -9.66
CA GLU A 110 -10.69 13.27 -10.09
C GLU A 110 -10.86 13.34 -11.62
N HIS A 111 -10.22 14.34 -12.22
CA HIS A 111 -10.36 14.68 -13.65
C HIS A 111 -9.29 14.04 -14.54
N LEU A 112 -8.45 13.15 -14.01
CA LEU A 112 -7.51 12.39 -14.84
C LEU A 112 -8.24 11.55 -15.88
N ASN A 113 -7.71 11.47 -17.10
CA ASN A 113 -8.22 10.57 -18.12
C ASN A 113 -7.61 9.17 -17.95
N PRO A 114 -8.28 8.10 -18.38
CA PRO A 114 -7.66 6.77 -18.42
C PRO A 114 -6.33 6.80 -19.20
N GLY A 115 -5.28 6.22 -18.63
CA GLY A 115 -3.92 6.26 -19.15
C GLY A 115 -3.08 7.45 -18.67
N ASP A 116 -3.68 8.50 -18.10
CA ASP A 116 -2.94 9.62 -17.56
C ASP A 116 -2.13 9.19 -16.34
N GLN A 117 -0.89 9.67 -16.28
CA GLN A 117 0.02 9.49 -15.17
C GLN A 117 0.31 10.84 -14.52
N VAL A 118 0.39 10.86 -13.19
CA VAL A 118 0.80 12.04 -12.42
C VAL A 118 1.71 11.65 -11.26
N THR A 119 2.57 12.59 -10.90
CA THR A 119 3.37 12.56 -9.69
C THR A 119 2.72 13.48 -8.66
N VAL A 120 2.40 12.93 -7.50
CA VAL A 120 1.75 13.63 -6.40
C VAL A 120 2.73 13.70 -5.23
N LYS A 121 3.13 14.92 -4.87
CA LYS A 121 3.96 15.15 -3.69
C LYS A 121 3.10 15.74 -2.58
N GLY A 122 3.28 15.21 -1.38
CA GLY A 122 2.53 15.67 -0.22
C GLY A 122 3.15 15.27 1.10
N MET A 123 2.49 15.69 2.17
CA MET A 123 2.82 15.29 3.53
C MET A 123 1.85 14.19 3.97
N TYR A 124 2.37 13.00 4.23
CA TYR A 124 1.61 11.87 4.72
C TYR A 124 1.56 11.86 6.25
N ALA A 125 0.36 12.01 6.82
CA ALA A 125 0.10 11.88 8.24
C ALA A 125 -0.32 10.43 8.58
N PRO A 126 0.48 9.68 9.38
CA PRO A 126 0.20 8.27 9.63
C PRO A 126 -1.07 7.99 10.45
N LEU A 127 -1.49 8.92 11.33
CA LEU A 127 -2.55 8.68 12.31
C LEU A 127 -3.93 8.47 11.67
N ASP A 128 -4.24 9.26 10.65
CA ASP A 128 -5.51 9.30 9.94
C ASP A 128 -5.38 8.87 8.47
N ARG A 129 -4.15 8.56 8.04
CA ARG A 129 -3.77 8.24 6.65
C ARG A 129 -4.00 9.40 5.69
N THR A 130 -4.01 10.62 6.22
CA THR A 130 -4.17 11.82 5.42
C THR A 130 -2.92 12.05 4.59
N PHE A 131 -3.10 12.34 3.30
CA PHE A 131 -2.06 12.74 2.37
C PHE A 131 -2.36 14.16 1.93
N GLU A 132 -1.72 15.13 2.58
CA GLU A 132 -1.85 16.54 2.26
C GLU A 132 -1.04 16.87 1.01
N VAL A 133 -1.73 17.01 -0.11
CA VAL A 133 -1.14 17.28 -1.42
C VAL A 133 -0.54 18.69 -1.43
N MET A 134 0.76 18.76 -1.73
CA MET A 134 1.47 20.02 -1.90
C MET A 134 1.50 20.42 -3.37
N PHE A 135 1.78 19.47 -4.26
CA PHE A 135 1.72 19.69 -5.71
C PHE A 135 1.43 18.40 -6.47
N ILE A 136 0.89 18.57 -7.68
CA ILE A 136 0.65 17.50 -8.65
C ILE A 136 1.35 17.92 -9.95
N GLN A 137 2.15 17.01 -10.50
CA GLN A 137 2.85 17.21 -11.76
C GLN A 137 2.42 16.13 -12.77
N PRO A 138 2.09 16.48 -14.02
CA PRO A 138 1.85 15.50 -15.08
C PRO A 138 3.07 14.60 -15.33
N GLY A 139 2.83 13.32 -15.57
CA GLY A 139 3.85 12.31 -15.85
C GLY A 139 4.67 11.87 -14.64
N LYS A 140 5.83 11.25 -14.94
CA LYS A 140 6.87 10.90 -13.96
C LYS A 140 7.75 12.15 -13.76
N GLY A 141 7.60 12.85 -12.63
CA GLY A 141 8.35 14.09 -12.30
C GLY A 141 9.85 13.87 -12.07
N GLU A 142 10.61 14.91 -11.66
CA GLU A 142 12.06 14.79 -11.43
C GLU A 142 12.41 13.97 -10.18
N PHE A 143 13.39 13.08 -10.37
CA PHE A 143 13.67 11.89 -9.56
C PHE A 143 14.72 12.14 -8.48
N GLN A 144 14.35 11.77 -7.24
CA GLN A 144 15.19 11.55 -6.06
C GLN A 144 15.59 12.79 -5.24
N PRO A 145 15.51 12.72 -3.90
CA PRO A 145 16.29 13.61 -3.06
C PRO A 145 17.77 13.41 -3.41
N LYS A 146 18.51 14.50 -3.67
CA LYS A 146 19.98 14.45 -3.80
C LYS A 146 20.52 13.74 -2.56
N LYS A 147 21.02 12.51 -2.71
CA LYS A 147 21.84 11.86 -1.69
C LYS A 147 23.16 12.62 -1.62
N THR A 148 23.26 13.59 -0.71
CA THR A 148 24.56 14.11 -0.27
C THR A 148 25.18 13.07 0.65
N TYR A 149 26.25 12.42 0.16
CA TYR A 149 27.15 11.58 0.95
C TYR A 149 28.20 12.45 1.65
#